data_AF-A0A5B8BY42-F1
#
_entry.id   AF-A0A5B8BY42-F1
#
_cell.length_a   1.000
_cell.length_b   1.000
_cell.length_c   1.000
_cell.angle_alpha   90.00
_cell.angle_beta   90.00
_cell.angle_gamma   90.00
#
_symmetry.space_group_name_H-M   'P 1'
#
loop_
_entity.id
_entity.type
_entity.pdbx_description
1 polymer ?
#
loop_
_entity_poly.entity_id
_entity_poly.type
_entity_poly.pdbx_seq_one_letter_code
_entity_poly.pdbx_strand_id
1 'polypeptide(L)'
;MTPGHRAAMAFQYNTLVRADHRGRSLGLLVKAVNLQLLAATNPAVRRVHTWNAGENAHMLAINEHIGFARASTEGVWQRRLG
;
A
#
# COMPACT_ATOMS: atom_id res chain seq x y z
N MET A 1 -16.04 2.30 11.41
CA MET A 1 -15.69 3.44 10.51
C MET A 1 -16.96 3.93 9.84
N THR A 2 -17.29 5.23 9.93
CA THR A 2 -18.58 5.81 9.46
C THR A 2 -18.61 6.07 7.95
N PRO A 3 -19.78 6.07 7.29
CA PRO A 3 -19.92 6.06 5.83
C PRO A 3 -19.29 7.24 5.06
N GLY A 4 -19.19 8.43 5.68
CA GLY A 4 -18.62 9.63 5.04
C GLY A 4 -17.10 9.61 4.84
N HIS A 5 -16.36 8.76 5.57
CA HIS A 5 -14.90 8.68 5.45
C HIS A 5 -14.42 7.92 4.20
N ARG A 6 -15.30 7.19 3.51
CA ARG A 6 -14.92 6.31 2.39
C ARG A 6 -14.60 7.06 1.09
N ALA A 7 -15.25 8.18 0.82
CA ALA A 7 -15.08 8.91 -0.45
C ALA A 7 -13.72 9.64 -0.58
N ALA A 8 -13.07 9.94 0.55
CA ALA A 8 -11.77 10.63 0.59
C ALA A 8 -10.57 9.66 0.73
N MET A 9 -10.79 8.36 0.58
CA MET A 9 -9.80 7.33 0.87
C MET A 9 -9.67 6.33 -0.28
N ALA A 10 -8.44 5.88 -0.54
CA ALA A 10 -8.16 4.78 -1.44
C ALA A 10 -7.21 3.76 -0.78
N PHE A 11 -7.10 2.59 -1.40
CA PHE A 11 -6.19 1.53 -0.98
C PHE A 11 -5.23 1.18 -2.11
N GLN A 12 -3.94 1.15 -1.81
CA GLN A 12 -2.91 0.57 -2.67
C GLN A 12 -2.69 -0.88 -2.23
N TYR A 13 -3.22 -1.83 -3.01
CA TYR A 13 -3.04 -3.26 -2.80
C TYR A 13 -1.67 -3.74 -3.32
N ASN A 14 -1.55 -5.05 -3.56
CA ASN A 14 -0.31 -5.71 -3.93
C ASN A 14 0.38 -5.09 -5.15
N THR A 15 1.72 -5.09 -5.11
CA THR A 15 2.57 -4.74 -6.24
C THR A 15 3.53 -5.91 -6.44
N LEU A 16 3.49 -6.52 -7.63
CA LEU A 16 4.27 -7.71 -7.94
C LEU A 16 5.24 -7.40 -9.07
N VAL A 17 6.48 -7.85 -8.89
CA VAL A 17 7.53 -7.79 -9.91
C VAL A 17 8.00 -9.22 -10.17
N ARG A 18 7.96 -9.62 -11.45
CA ARG A 18 8.48 -10.93 -11.86
C ARG A 18 9.94 -11.07 -11.46
N ALA A 19 10.35 -12.28 -11.08
CA ALA A 19 11.68 -12.53 -10.50
C ALA A 19 12.83 -12.07 -11.42
N ASP A 20 12.70 -12.30 -12.73
CA ASP A 20 13.63 -11.91 -13.80
C ASP A 20 13.74 -10.39 -14.04
N HIS A 21 12.90 -9.60 -13.37
CA HIS A 21 12.89 -8.13 -13.48
C HIS A 21 13.15 -7.41 -12.15
N ARG A 22 13.53 -8.14 -11.09
CA ARG A 22 13.89 -7.56 -9.79
C ARG A 22 15.24 -6.81 -9.86
N GLY A 23 15.51 -5.96 -8.87
CA GLY A 23 16.75 -5.15 -8.81
C GLY A 23 16.74 -3.88 -9.68
N ARG A 24 15.62 -3.58 -10.35
CA ARG A 24 15.48 -2.44 -11.29
C ARG A 24 14.48 -1.39 -10.82
N SER A 25 14.17 -1.36 -9.53
CA SER A 25 13.22 -0.41 -8.91
C SER A 25 11.80 -0.38 -9.52
N LEU A 26 11.39 -1.42 -10.26
CA LEU A 26 10.09 -1.45 -10.93
C LEU A 26 8.92 -1.37 -9.95
N GLY A 27 9.03 -1.98 -8.77
CA GLY A 27 7.98 -1.91 -7.74
C GLY A 27 7.78 -0.49 -7.21
N LEU A 28 8.87 0.27 -7.05
CA LEU A 28 8.82 1.69 -6.69
C LEU A 28 8.19 2.52 -7.80
N LEU A 29 8.64 2.34 -9.05
CA LEU A 29 8.13 3.07 -10.21
C LEU A 29 6.62 2.87 -10.39
N VAL A 30 6.15 1.63 -10.33
CA VAL A 30 4.72 1.30 -10.46
C VAL A 30 3.90 1.97 -9.36
N LYS A 31 4.36 1.94 -8.11
CA LYS A 31 3.65 2.60 -7.00
C LYS A 31 3.58 4.12 -7.20
N ALA A 32 4.69 4.76 -7.58
CA ALA A 32 4.74 6.20 -7.77
C ALA A 32 3.81 6.67 -8.90
N VAL A 33 3.85 6.00 -10.06
CA VAL A 33 2.98 6.32 -11.20
C VAL A 33 1.51 6.09 -10.83
N ASN A 34 1.20 5.04 -10.08
CA ASN A 34 -0.18 4.78 -9.65
C ASN A 34 -0.72 5.88 -8.71
N LEU A 35 0.11 6.40 -7.80
CA LEU A 35 -0.27 7.52 -6.93
C LEU A 35 -0.47 8.82 -7.72
N GLN A 36 0.39 9.09 -8.71
CA GLN A 36 0.23 10.26 -9.60
C GLN A 36 -1.06 10.17 -10.40
N LEU A 37 -1.35 8.99 -10.96
CA LEU A 37 -2.59 8.76 -11.71
C LEU A 37 -3.82 8.95 -10.81
N LEU A 38 -3.81 8.38 -9.60
CA LEU A 38 -4.91 8.54 -8.63
C LEU A 38 -5.15 10.02 -8.29
N ALA A 39 -4.09 10.80 -8.08
CA ALA A 39 -4.20 12.23 -7.78
C ALA A 39 -4.83 13.01 -8.95
N ALA A 40 -4.53 12.62 -10.20
CA ALA A 40 -5.08 13.24 -11.40
C ALA A 40 -6.54 12.85 -11.66
N THR A 41 -6.89 11.57 -11.49
CA THR A 41 -8.23 11.05 -11.86
C THR A 41 -9.24 11.13 -10.73
N ASN A 42 -8.79 11.17 -9.47
CA ASN A 42 -9.64 11.12 -8.29
C ASN A 42 -9.18 12.16 -7.24
N PRO A 43 -9.24 13.47 -7.54
CA PRO A 43 -8.71 14.54 -6.69
C PRO A 43 -9.40 14.66 -5.32
N ALA A 44 -10.58 14.05 -5.14
CA ALA A 44 -11.27 13.99 -3.85
C ALA A 44 -10.57 13.05 -2.85
N VAL A 45 -9.73 12.12 -3.32
CA VAL A 45 -8.96 11.23 -2.44
C VAL A 45 -7.86 12.03 -1.75
N ARG A 46 -7.86 12.00 -0.42
CA ARG A 46 -6.89 12.69 0.43
C ARG A 46 -6.00 11.75 1.23
N ARG A 47 -6.33 10.45 1.25
CA ARG A 47 -5.57 9.44 2.00
C ARG A 47 -5.50 8.13 1.22
N VAL A 48 -4.31 7.57 1.15
CA VAL A 48 -4.07 6.23 0.60
C VAL A 48 -3.55 5.34 1.71
N HIS A 49 -4.15 4.16 1.87
CA HIS A 49 -3.68 3.14 2.80
C HIS A 49 -3.07 1.96 2.05
N THR A 50 -2.08 1.33 2.67
CA THR A 50 -1.49 0.07 2.21
C THR A 50 -1.08 -0.74 3.43
N TRP A 51 -0.84 -2.03 3.23
CA TRP A 51 -0.40 -2.94 4.28
C TRP A 51 0.69 -3.86 3.76
N ASN A 52 1.65 -4.14 4.64
CA ASN A 52 2.68 -5.14 4.41
C ASN A 52 2.89 -5.92 5.71
N ALA A 53 3.31 -7.18 5.58
CA ALA A 53 3.78 -7.95 6.72
C ALA A 53 4.93 -7.20 7.41
N GLY A 54 4.95 -7.19 8.74
CA GLY A 54 5.93 -6.42 9.52
C GLY A 54 7.37 -6.86 9.28
N GLU A 55 7.55 -8.14 8.93
CA GLU A 55 8.84 -8.73 8.56
C GLU A 55 9.32 -8.36 7.14
N ASN A 56 8.48 -7.76 6.30
CA ASN A 56 8.84 -7.41 4.92
C ASN A 56 9.55 -6.05 4.84
N ALA A 57 10.76 -5.99 5.40
CA ALA A 57 11.57 -4.76 5.45
C ALA A 57 11.77 -4.10 4.08
N HIS A 58 11.91 -4.89 3.00
CA HIS A 58 12.07 -4.35 1.65
C HIS A 58 10.85 -3.55 1.18
N MET A 59 9.64 -4.08 1.38
CA MET A 59 8.42 -3.37 0.99
C MET A 59 8.11 -2.18 1.89
N LEU A 60 8.45 -2.27 3.18
CA LEU A 60 8.34 -1.14 4.12
C LEU A 60 9.22 0.03 3.65
N ALA A 61 10.49 -0.23 3.32
CA ALA A 61 11.41 0.80 2.83
C ALA A 61 10.91 1.47 1.53
N ILE A 62 10.32 0.71 0.60
CA ILE A 62 9.73 1.29 -0.62
C ILE A 62 8.58 2.23 -0.28
N ASN A 63 7.68 1.84 0.61
CA ASN A 63 6.52 2.67 0.99
C ASN A 63 6.96 3.94 1.74
N GLU A 64 7.93 3.83 2.65
CA GLU A 64 8.50 4.98 3.36
C GLU A 64 9.15 5.97 2.39
N HIS A 65 9.89 5.46 1.39
CA HIS A 65 10.54 6.29 0.38
C HIS A 65 9.56 7.14 -0.45
N ILE A 66 8.31 6.71 -0.61
CA ILE A 66 7.26 7.45 -1.32
C ILE A 66 6.25 8.14 -0.38
N GLY A 67 6.62 8.30 0.89
CA GLY A 67 5.89 9.15 1.84
C GLY A 67 4.77 8.45 2.61
N PHE A 68 4.65 7.12 2.56
CA PHE A 68 3.79 6.42 3.52
C PHE A 68 4.43 6.42 4.90
N ALA A 69 3.59 6.52 5.93
CA ALA A 69 3.99 6.38 7.32
C ALA A 69 3.15 5.28 8.00
N ARG A 70 3.72 4.62 9.01
CA ARG A 70 3.02 3.60 9.79
C ARG A 70 1.82 4.23 10.51
N ALA A 71 0.62 3.74 10.20
CA ALA A 71 -0.63 4.22 10.80
C ALA A 71 -1.19 3.28 11.88
N SER A 72 -0.97 1.97 11.74
CA SER A 72 -1.46 0.94 12.66
C SER A 72 -0.65 -0.35 12.54
N THR A 73 -0.96 -1.33 13.40
CA THR A 73 -0.49 -2.71 13.29
C THR A 73 -1.70 -3.62 13.32
N GLU A 74 -1.67 -4.68 12.52
CA GLU A 74 -2.71 -5.69 12.47
C GLU A 74 -2.15 -7.02 12.99
N GLY A 75 -2.89 -7.67 13.87
CA GLY A 75 -2.64 -9.05 14.28
C GLY A 75 -3.73 -9.93 13.68
N VAL A 76 -3.36 -11.14 13.28
CA VAL A 76 -4.28 -12.15 12.77
C VAL A 76 -4.21 -13.37 13.68
N TRP A 77 -5.36 -13.81 14.18
CA TRP A 77 -5.48 -14.99 15.04
C TRP A 77 -6.37 -16.02 14.37
N GLN A 78 -6.01 -17.29 14.51
CA GLN A 78 -6.82 -18.42 14.05
C GLN A 78 -7.09 -19.36 15.22
N ARG A 79 -8.35 -19.73 15.40
CA ARG A 79 -8.76 -20.83 16.29
C ARG A 79 -9.04 -22.06 15.44
N ARG A 80 -8.46 -23.20 15.80
CA ARG A 80 -8.85 -24.50 15.22
C ARG A 80 -10.12 -24.96 15.92
N LEU A 81 -11.15 -25.27 15.14
CA LEU A 81 -12.35 -25.95 15.63
C LEU A 81 -12.15 -27.44 15.35
N GLY A 82 -12.40 -28.26 16.37
CA GLY A 82 -12.36 -29.73 16.25
C GLY A 82 -13.49 -30.26 15.40
#